data_AF-A0A5S3RHS1-F1
#
_entry.id   AF-A0A5S3RHS1-F1
#
_cell.length_a   1.000
_cell.length_b   1.000
_cell.length_c   1.000
_cell.angle_alpha   90.00
_cell.angle_beta   90.00
_cell.angle_gamma   90.00
#
_symmetry.space_group_name_H-M   'P 1'
#
loop_
_entity.id
_entity.type
_entity.pdbx_description
1 polymer ?
#
loop_
_entity_poly.entity_id
_entity_poly.type
_entity_poly.pdbx_seq_one_letter_code
_entity_poly.pdbx_strand_id
1 'polypeptide(L)'
;MKLIDWIKEQSDSRAKKQELIAFLGKSEAAVTAYIYGYRRVPDDISNKISQFTGGEVSAEALKEQYQIFNDRDGSFALSPLKGRRVGKPILSVCINASHDEKVNFLTAVANEIALEGGQL
;
A
#
# COMPACT_ATOMS: atom_id res chain seq x y z
N MET A 1 14.94 -2.00 -8.53
CA MET A 1 14.41 -1.21 -7.38
C MET A 1 12.88 -1.24 -7.38
N LYS A 2 12.20 -1.03 -6.25
CA LYS A 2 10.73 -0.90 -6.20
C LYS A 2 10.30 0.52 -6.60
N LEU A 3 9.15 0.66 -7.24
CA LEU A 3 8.69 1.96 -7.74
C LEU A 3 8.48 3.00 -6.63
N ILE A 4 8.03 2.54 -5.45
CA ILE A 4 7.87 3.42 -4.28
C ILE A 4 9.19 4.00 -3.78
N ASP A 5 10.27 3.21 -3.83
CA ASP A 5 11.58 3.64 -3.35
C ASP A 5 12.17 4.64 -4.34
N TRP A 6 12.07 4.34 -5.64
CA TRP A 6 12.48 5.27 -6.69
C TRP A 6 11.80 6.63 -6.58
N ILE A 7 10.48 6.67 -6.34
CA ILE A 7 9.72 7.93 -6.16
C ILE A 7 10.19 8.72 -4.92
N LYS A 8 10.57 8.03 -3.83
CA LYS A 8 11.01 8.66 -2.58
C LYS A 8 12.42 9.24 -2.66
N GLU A 9 13.27 8.67 -3.50
CA GLU A 9 14.64 9.16 -3.73
C GLU A 9 14.68 10.43 -4.58
N GLN A 10 13.57 10.79 -5.23
CA GLN A 10 13.46 12.03 -5.98
C GLN A 10 13.39 13.23 -5.04
N SER A 11 14.05 14.32 -5.43
CA SER A 11 14.07 15.60 -4.69
C SER A 11 12.67 16.15 -4.37
N ASP A 12 11.71 15.91 -5.28
CA ASP A 12 10.29 16.15 -5.05
C ASP A 12 9.45 14.94 -5.50
N SER A 13 9.14 14.07 -4.55
CA SER A 13 8.31 12.88 -4.79
C SER A 13 6.90 13.22 -5.28
N ARG A 14 6.33 14.38 -4.90
CA ARG A 14 4.98 14.78 -5.31
C ARG A 14 4.99 15.21 -6.77
N ALA A 15 5.96 16.04 -7.16
CA ALA A 15 6.14 16.45 -8.55
C ALA A 15 6.41 15.24 -9.45
N LYS A 16 7.31 14.32 -9.06
CA LYS A 16 7.58 13.11 -9.88
C LYS A 16 6.39 12.18 -9.99
N LYS A 17 5.57 12.04 -8.95
CA LYS A 17 4.31 11.32 -9.07
C LYS A 17 3.40 11.95 -10.12
N GLN A 18 3.28 13.28 -10.16
CA GLN A 18 2.45 13.98 -11.14
C GLN A 18 2.98 13.83 -12.57
N GLU A 19 4.30 13.92 -12.75
CA GLU A 19 4.94 13.66 -14.05
C GLU A 19 4.69 12.22 -14.52
N LEU A 20 4.81 11.23 -13.64
CA LEU A 20 4.51 9.83 -13.95
C LEU A 20 3.03 9.64 -14.35
N ILE A 21 2.11 10.31 -13.65
CA ILE A 21 0.68 10.31 -13.99
C ILE A 21 0.45 10.82 -15.41
N ALA A 22 1.03 11.98 -15.73
CA ALA A 22 0.93 12.58 -17.06
C ALA A 22 1.56 11.68 -18.14
N PHE A 23 2.75 11.14 -17.87
CA PHE A 23 3.49 10.28 -18.81
C PHE A 23 2.76 8.98 -19.14
N LEU A 24 2.14 8.35 -18.13
CA LEU A 24 1.39 7.11 -18.33
C LEU A 24 0.00 7.33 -18.94
N GLY A 25 -0.55 8.55 -18.88
CA GLY A 25 -1.91 8.86 -19.31
C GLY A 25 -2.96 8.08 -18.51
N LYS A 26 -2.72 7.88 -17.21
CA LYS A 26 -3.61 7.14 -16.29
C LYS A 26 -4.10 8.05 -15.18
N SER A 27 -5.19 7.64 -14.51
CA SER A 27 -5.68 8.36 -13.34
C SER A 27 -4.69 8.28 -12.17
N GLU A 28 -4.70 9.30 -11.31
CA GLU A 28 -3.88 9.32 -10.10
C GLU A 28 -4.08 8.07 -9.24
N ALA A 29 -5.33 7.59 -9.12
CA ALA A 29 -5.65 6.39 -8.37
C ALA A 29 -4.95 5.14 -8.94
N ALA A 30 -4.94 4.99 -10.27
CA ALA A 30 -4.28 3.85 -10.93
C ALA A 30 -2.77 3.89 -10.72
N VAL A 31 -2.13 5.06 -10.90
CA VAL A 31 -0.68 5.21 -10.68
C VAL A 31 -0.31 5.00 -9.23
N THR A 32 -1.13 5.49 -8.30
CA THR A 32 -0.95 5.22 -6.86
C THR A 32 -1.02 3.71 -6.58
N ALA A 33 -1.97 2.99 -7.17
CA ALA A 33 -2.06 1.54 -7.03
C ALA A 33 -0.80 0.82 -7.55
N TYR A 34 -0.21 1.30 -8.66
CA TYR A 34 1.05 0.74 -9.18
C TYR A 34 2.24 1.04 -8.27
N ILE A 35 2.35 2.29 -7.76
CA ILE A 35 3.42 2.69 -6.83
C ILE A 35 3.44 1.81 -5.58
N TYR A 36 2.27 1.46 -5.05
CA TYR A 36 2.18 0.64 -3.83
C TYR A 36 1.99 -0.86 -4.09
N GLY A 37 1.84 -1.30 -5.34
CA GLY A 37 1.66 -2.71 -5.70
C GLY A 37 0.26 -3.26 -5.41
N TYR A 38 -0.74 -2.40 -5.23
CA TYR A 38 -2.14 -2.81 -4.97
C TYR A 38 -2.81 -3.45 -6.18
N ARG A 39 -2.26 -3.20 -7.37
CA ARG A 39 -2.79 -3.69 -8.64
C ARG A 39 -1.66 -4.17 -9.52
N ARG A 40 -1.89 -5.28 -10.22
CA ARG A 40 -1.00 -5.74 -11.28
C ARG A 40 -0.81 -4.66 -12.33
N VAL A 41 0.44 -4.36 -12.66
CA VAL A 41 0.80 -3.44 -13.74
C VAL A 41 0.72 -4.19 -15.08
N PRO A 42 -0.06 -3.72 -16.07
CA PRO A 42 -0.05 -4.27 -17.42
C PRO A 42 1.33 -4.15 -18.08
N ASP A 43 1.70 -5.09 -18.98
CA ASP A 43 3.05 -5.14 -19.55
C ASP A 43 3.40 -3.87 -20.39
N ASP A 44 2.41 -3.26 -21.06
CA ASP A 44 2.59 -1.99 -21.78
C ASP A 44 2.92 -0.83 -20.82
N ILE A 45 2.33 -0.84 -19.63
CA ILE A 45 2.55 0.17 -18.60
C ILE A 45 3.88 -0.09 -17.88
N SER A 46 4.26 -1.34 -17.61
CA SER A 46 5.55 -1.64 -17.00
C SER A 46 6.71 -1.20 -17.88
N ASN A 47 6.59 -1.36 -19.21
CA ASN A 47 7.59 -0.88 -20.15
C ASN A 47 7.73 0.65 -20.11
N LYS A 48 6.60 1.37 -20.06
CA LYS A 48 6.60 2.83 -19.92
C LYS A 48 7.20 3.28 -18.58
N ILE A 49 6.87 2.61 -17.47
CA ILE A 49 7.46 2.91 -16.16
C ILE A 49 8.97 2.71 -16.22
N SER A 50 9.44 1.59 -16.79
CA SER A 50 10.87 1.33 -16.93
C SER A 50 11.58 2.41 -17.76
N GLN A 51 10.97 2.86 -18.86
CA GLN A 51 11.49 3.98 -19.66
C GLN A 51 11.55 5.29 -18.85
N PHE A 52 10.48 5.60 -18.11
CA PHE A 52 10.40 6.80 -17.28
C PHE A 52 11.46 6.84 -16.18
N THR A 53 11.78 5.67 -15.60
CA THR A 53 12.79 5.52 -14.54
C THR A 53 14.19 5.20 -15.06
N GLY A 54 14.45 5.32 -16.37
CA GLY A 54 15.76 4.99 -16.94
C GLY A 54 16.22 3.53 -16.73
N GLY A 55 15.28 2.60 -16.55
CA GLY A 55 15.55 1.18 -16.30
C GLY A 55 15.69 0.78 -14.82
N GLU A 56 15.67 1.71 -13.87
CA GLU A 56 15.85 1.41 -12.43
C GLU A 56 14.71 0.56 -11.84
N VAL A 57 13.50 0.75 -12.35
CA VAL A 57 12.31 -0.06 -12.04
C VAL A 57 12.04 -0.99 -13.22
N SER A 58 12.25 -2.29 -13.02
CA SER A 58 11.99 -3.32 -14.03
C SER A 58 10.55 -3.84 -13.96
N ALA A 59 10.10 -4.50 -15.03
CA ALA A 59 8.80 -5.16 -15.07
C ALA A 59 8.72 -6.28 -14.01
N GLU A 60 9.83 -6.99 -13.78
CA GLU A 60 9.96 -8.03 -12.75
C GLU A 60 9.77 -7.43 -11.35
N ALA A 61 10.38 -6.26 -11.07
CA ALA A 61 10.23 -5.60 -9.77
C ALA A 61 8.78 -5.18 -9.51
N LEU A 62 8.05 -4.73 -10.54
CA LEU A 62 6.63 -4.40 -10.42
C LEU A 62 5.75 -5.64 -10.19
N LYS A 63 6.08 -6.77 -10.84
CA LYS A 63 5.41 -8.06 -10.64
C LYS A 63 5.65 -8.61 -9.24
N GLU A 64 6.91 -8.62 -8.80
CA GLU A 64 7.32 -9.02 -7.45
C GLU A 64 6.61 -8.16 -6.41
N GLN A 65 6.56 -6.84 -6.61
CA GLN A 65 5.87 -5.94 -5.68
C GLN A 65 4.37 -6.25 -5.57
N TYR A 66 3.71 -6.57 -6.69
CA TYR A 66 2.32 -7.00 -6.68
C TYR A 66 2.13 -8.36 -6.00
N GLN A 67 3.03 -9.33 -6.26
CA GLN A 67 3.02 -10.62 -5.57
C GLN A 67 3.21 -10.47 -4.07
N ILE A 68 4.20 -9.70 -3.61
CA ILE A 68 4.40 -9.41 -2.18
C ILE A 68 3.14 -8.79 -1.56
N PHE A 69 2.42 -7.92 -2.28
CA PHE A 69 1.18 -7.36 -1.78
C PHE A 69 0.06 -8.42 -1.69
N ASN A 70 -0.03 -9.31 -2.67
CA ASN A 70 -1.06 -10.34 -2.75
C ASN A 70 -0.80 -11.55 -1.83
N ASP A 71 0.48 -11.85 -1.58
CA ASP A 71 0.97 -12.95 -0.75
C ASP A 71 1.16 -12.53 0.72
N ARG A 72 0.99 -11.24 1.03
CA ARG A 72 0.75 -10.83 2.42
C ARG A 72 -0.51 -11.55 2.86
N ASP A 73 -0.37 -12.53 3.75
CA ASP A 73 -1.45 -13.02 4.58
C ASP A 73 -2.25 -11.82 5.06
N GLY A 74 -3.39 -11.56 4.41
CA GLY A 74 -4.08 -10.29 4.53
C GLY A 74 -4.39 -10.06 5.99
N SER A 75 -3.88 -9.01 6.61
CA SER A 75 -4.19 -8.72 8.00
C SER A 75 -5.14 -7.54 8.09
N PHE A 76 -6.19 -7.69 8.89
CA PHE A 76 -7.01 -6.59 9.32
C PHE A 76 -6.30 -5.92 10.49
N ALA A 77 -6.25 -4.59 10.49
CA ALA A 77 -5.54 -3.86 11.52
C ALA A 77 -6.28 -2.59 11.94
N LEU A 78 -6.37 -2.36 13.25
CA LEU A 78 -6.82 -1.10 13.84
C LEU A 78 -5.60 -0.20 14.04
N SER A 79 -5.59 0.97 13.39
CA SER A 79 -4.48 1.92 13.43
C SER A 79 -4.94 3.30 13.93
N PRO A 80 -4.07 4.08 14.62
CA PRO A 80 -4.43 5.42 15.05
C PRO A 80 -4.66 6.35 13.85
N LEU A 81 -5.73 7.15 13.87
CA LEU A 81 -6.10 8.07 12.79
C LEU A 81 -5.06 9.19 12.54
N LYS A 82 -4.18 9.47 13.52
CA LYS A 82 -3.22 10.59 13.47
C LYS A 82 -1.97 10.28 12.63
N GLY A 83 -2.15 10.20 11.31
CA GLY A 83 -1.17 10.61 10.28
C GLY A 83 0.18 9.89 10.18
N ARG A 84 0.61 9.06 11.14
CA ARG A 84 1.86 8.30 11.07
C ARG A 84 1.58 6.91 10.52
N ARG A 85 1.57 6.78 9.19
CA ARG A 85 1.59 5.49 8.45
C ARG A 85 2.88 4.67 8.68
N VAL A 86 3.50 4.77 9.85
CA VAL A 86 4.82 4.20 10.17
C VAL A 86 4.86 3.48 11.53
N GLY A 87 3.73 3.37 12.25
CA GLY A 87 3.65 2.64 13.52
C GLY A 87 3.12 1.21 13.36
N LYS A 88 3.50 0.31 14.28
CA LYS A 88 2.80 -0.98 14.45
C LYS A 88 1.32 -0.70 14.76
N PRO A 89 0.38 -1.45 14.18
CA PRO A 89 -1.04 -1.28 14.47
C PRO A 89 -1.34 -1.55 15.95
N ILE A 90 -2.41 -0.94 16.48
CA ILE A 90 -2.87 -1.14 17.87
C ILE A 90 -3.31 -2.59 18.04
N LEU A 91 -4.06 -3.10 17.05
CA LEU A 91 -4.49 -4.49 16.96
C LEU A 91 -4.35 -4.95 15.51
N SER A 92 -3.98 -6.20 15.29
CA SER A 92 -4.05 -6.82 13.96
C SER A 92 -4.38 -8.30 14.03
N VAL A 93 -5.11 -8.81 13.05
CA VAL A 93 -5.39 -10.24 12.88
C VAL A 93 -5.20 -10.65 11.43
N CYS A 94 -4.55 -11.79 11.20
CA CYS A 94 -4.38 -12.33 9.86
C CYS A 94 -5.68 -13.00 9.34
N ILE A 95 -5.88 -12.99 8.03
CA ILE A 95 -7.04 -13.63 7.38
C ILE A 95 -7.06 -15.14 7.60
N ASN A 96 -5.88 -15.73 7.75
CA ASN A 96 -5.67 -17.15 8.03
C ASN A 96 -5.64 -17.48 9.54
N ALA A 97 -5.89 -16.50 10.40
CA ALA A 97 -6.03 -16.74 11.84
C ALA A 97 -7.22 -17.65 12.13
N SER A 98 -7.12 -18.38 13.24
CA SER A 98 -8.18 -19.25 13.74
C SER A 98 -9.47 -18.47 14.04
N HIS A 99 -10.58 -19.19 14.16
CA HIS A 99 -11.87 -18.59 14.51
C HIS A 99 -11.79 -17.79 15.82
N ASP A 100 -11.16 -18.38 16.84
CA ASP A 100 -11.03 -17.76 18.17
C ASP A 100 -10.18 -16.48 18.12
N GLU A 101 -9.08 -16.47 17.36
CA GLU A 101 -8.26 -15.27 17.16
C GLU A 101 -9.04 -14.13 16.50
N LYS A 102 -9.90 -14.44 15.53
CA LYS A 102 -10.77 -13.44 14.87
C LYS A 102 -11.83 -12.92 15.82
N VAL A 103 -12.45 -13.77 16.63
CA VAL A 103 -13.44 -13.37 17.65
C VAL A 103 -12.80 -12.48 18.71
N ASN A 104 -11.60 -12.83 19.18
CA ASN A 104 -10.83 -12.03 20.13
C ASN A 104 -10.46 -10.66 19.55
N PHE A 105 -10.03 -10.61 18.29
CA PHE A 105 -9.76 -9.35 17.59
C PHE A 105 -11.00 -8.46 17.50
N LEU A 106 -12.16 -9.00 17.09
CA LEU A 106 -13.41 -8.22 16.99
C LEU A 106 -13.87 -7.69 18.36
N THR A 107 -13.72 -8.50 19.41
CA THR A 107 -14.04 -8.10 20.78
C THR A 107 -13.14 -6.96 21.25
N ALA A 108 -11.84 -7.06 20.99
CA ALA A 108 -10.89 -6.01 21.32
C ALA A 108 -11.17 -4.70 20.55
N VAL A 109 -11.50 -4.78 19.26
CA VAL A 109 -11.91 -3.61 18.47
C VAL A 109 -13.17 -2.95 19.04
N ALA A 110 -14.18 -3.75 19.40
CA ALA A 110 -15.41 -3.23 19.98
C ALA A 110 -15.16 -2.48 21.31
N ASN A 111 -14.28 -3.01 22.16
CA ASN A 111 -13.90 -2.35 23.41
C ASN A 111 -13.17 -1.03 23.17
N GLU A 112 -12.21 -0.99 22.24
CA GLU A 112 -11.48 0.23 21.90
C GLU A 112 -12.41 1.33 21.36
N ILE A 113 -13.36 0.98 20.50
CA ILE A 113 -14.35 1.93 19.96
C ILE A 113 -15.35 2.36 21.05
N ALA A 114 -15.79 1.44 21.91
CA ALA A 114 -16.76 1.73 22.97
C ALA A 114 -16.17 2.64 24.07
N LEU A 115 -14.86 2.58 24.33
CA LEU A 115 -14.18 3.46 25.29
C LEU A 115 -14.16 4.93 24.83
N GLU A 116 -14.15 5.22 23.52
CA GLU A 116 -14.27 6.59 23.01
C GLU A 116 -15.73 7.09 22.98
N GLY A 117 -16.73 6.20 23.02
CA GLY A 117 -18.15 6.55 23.05
C GLY A 117 -18.67 7.09 24.40
N GLY A 118 -17.81 7.15 25.42
CA GLY A 118 -18.15 7.62 26.78
C GLY A 118 -17.78 9.08 27.08
N GLN A 119 -17.18 9.81 26.14
CA GLN A 119 -16.89 11.24 26.29
C GLN A 119 -17.10 11.98 24.96
N LEU A 120 -18.31 12.51 24.79
CA LEU A 120 -18.62 13.66 23.94
C LEU A 120 -19.24 14.75 24.81
#